data_AF-A0A835FBF9-F1
#
_entry.id   AF-A0A835FBF9-F1
#
_cell.length_a   1.000
_cell.length_b   1.000
_cell.length_c   1.000
_cell.angle_alpha   90.00
_cell.angle_beta   90.00
_cell.angle_gamma   90.00
#
_symmetry.space_group_name_H-M   'P 1'
#
loop_
_entity.id
_entity.type
_entity.pdbx_description
1 polymer ?
#
loop_
_entity_poly.entity_id
_entity_poly.type
_entity_poly.pdbx_seq_one_letter_code
_entity_poly.pdbx_strand_id
1 'polypeptide(L)'
;MVSVYILQKRQIKVGDKVAGRHGNKGIISKILSRQDMPYLQNGTPVDMVFNPLGVPSRMNVGQIFECSLGLAGDLLKRHYRITPFDERYEQEASRKLVFSELYEASKQTKNPWVFEPEYPGKSRIFDGRTGNPFEQPILVGKSYILKLIHQVDDKIHGRSTGPYTLVTQQPLRGRANQGGQRVGEMEVWALEGFGVAHILQEILTYKSDHIRARKEILNTMLIGGRAPNPEDDFPETFRVLVRELRSLALELNYFLVSEKNFQIHRKEV
;
A
#
# COMPACT_ATOMS: atom_id res chain seq x y z
N MET A 1 15.06 -33.32 14.87
CA MET A 1 14.65 -32.06 14.21
C MET A 1 14.04 -32.46 12.88
N VAL A 2 12.79 -32.08 12.60
CA VAL A 2 12.09 -32.40 11.35
C VAL A 2 11.87 -31.09 10.60
N SER A 3 12.36 -31.02 9.36
CA SER A 3 12.16 -29.87 8.46
C SER A 3 11.20 -30.27 7.35
N VAL A 4 10.14 -29.48 7.16
CA VAL A 4 9.14 -29.68 6.10
C VAL A 4 9.20 -28.48 5.16
N TYR A 5 9.33 -28.76 3.87
CA TYR A 5 9.34 -27.74 2.81
C TYR A 5 8.00 -27.72 2.10
N ILE A 6 7.37 -26.55 1.99
CA ILE A 6 6.09 -26.35 1.31
C ILE A 6 6.33 -25.43 0.12
N LEU A 7 5.95 -25.88 -1.08
CA LEU A 7 6.01 -25.09 -2.30
C LEU A 7 4.65 -24.40 -2.54
N GLN A 8 4.68 -23.10 -2.87
CA GLN A 8 3.48 -22.35 -3.26
C GLN A 8 3.74 -21.53 -4.52
N LYS A 9 2.96 -21.76 -5.58
CA LYS A 9 2.97 -20.93 -6.79
C LYS A 9 2.08 -19.71 -6.59
N ARG A 10 2.62 -18.51 -6.71
CA ARG A 10 1.87 -17.25 -6.51
C ARG A 10 1.70 -16.49 -7.83
N GLN A 11 0.44 -16.27 -8.24
CA GLN A 11 0.09 -15.46 -9.41
C GLN A 11 0.10 -13.96 -9.07
N ILE A 12 0.05 -13.10 -10.09
CA ILE A 12 -0.12 -11.66 -9.91
C ILE A 12 -1.55 -11.36 -9.47
N LYS A 13 -1.70 -10.53 -8.43
CA LYS A 13 -3.00 -10.11 -7.90
C LYS A 13 -3.07 -8.61 -7.68
N VAL A 14 -4.28 -8.09 -7.51
CA VAL A 14 -4.53 -6.73 -7.05
C VAL A 14 -3.85 -6.54 -5.68
N GLY A 15 -3.14 -5.43 -5.51
CA GLY A 15 -2.35 -5.14 -4.30
C GLY A 15 -0.88 -5.55 -4.40
N ASP A 16 -0.49 -6.39 -5.37
CA ASP A 16 0.93 -6.69 -5.60
C ASP A 16 1.68 -5.45 -6.12
N LYS A 17 2.95 -5.32 -5.72
CA LYS A 17 3.79 -4.20 -6.12
C LYS A 17 4.63 -4.56 -7.35
N VAL A 18 4.61 -3.70 -8.36
CA VAL A 18 5.44 -3.79 -9.57
C VAL A 18 6.33 -2.57 -9.72
N ALA A 19 7.44 -2.71 -10.44
CA ALA A 19 8.35 -1.59 -10.70
C ALA A 19 9.07 -1.74 -12.04
N GLY A 20 9.29 -0.63 -12.73
CA GLY A 20 10.26 -0.58 -13.82
C GLY A 20 11.66 -0.21 -13.31
N ARG A 21 12.63 -0.23 -14.23
CA ARG A 21 14.05 0.04 -13.92
C ARG A 21 14.32 1.50 -13.58
N HIS A 22 13.46 2.41 -14.03
CA HIS A 22 13.58 3.86 -13.85
C HIS A 22 12.90 4.38 -12.56
N GLY A 23 12.69 3.50 -11.58
CA GLY A 23 12.12 3.88 -10.27
C GLY A 23 10.60 4.13 -10.28
N ASN A 24 9.91 3.91 -11.39
CA ASN A 24 8.46 3.90 -11.48
C ASN A 24 7.90 2.69 -10.72
N LYS A 25 7.47 2.91 -9.48
CA LYS A 25 6.91 1.88 -8.59
C LYS A 25 5.40 2.08 -8.49
N GLY A 26 4.64 1.00 -8.60
CA GLY A 26 3.19 1.03 -8.53
C GLY A 26 2.62 -0.21 -7.83
N ILE A 27 1.37 -0.10 -7.40
CA ILE A 27 0.57 -1.22 -6.90
C ILE A 27 -0.48 -1.51 -7.97
N ILE A 28 -0.75 -2.79 -8.23
CA ILE A 28 -1.80 -3.18 -9.16
C ILE A 28 -3.16 -2.85 -8.54
N SER A 29 -3.84 -1.84 -9.09
CA SER A 29 -5.14 -1.38 -8.58
C SER A 29 -6.32 -2.19 -9.12
N LYS A 30 -6.26 -2.62 -10.38
CA LYS A 30 -7.33 -3.35 -11.05
C LYS A 30 -6.75 -4.26 -12.12
N ILE A 31 -7.31 -5.46 -12.26
CA ILE A 31 -7.04 -6.38 -13.36
C ILE A 31 -8.29 -6.36 -14.24
N LEU A 32 -8.14 -5.93 -15.48
CA LEU A 32 -9.24 -5.85 -16.45
C LEU A 32 -9.27 -7.08 -17.34
N SER A 33 -10.44 -7.36 -17.89
CA SER A 33 -10.59 -8.37 -18.94
C SER A 33 -9.96 -7.85 -20.24
N ARG A 34 -9.51 -8.77 -21.10
CA ARG A 34 -8.79 -8.40 -22.34
C ARG A 34 -9.61 -7.50 -23.28
N GLN A 35 -10.93 -7.68 -23.29
CA GLN A 35 -11.87 -6.90 -24.11
C GLN A 35 -12.05 -5.45 -23.61
N ASP A 36 -11.87 -5.18 -22.32
CA ASP A 36 -12.02 -3.84 -21.76
C ASP A 36 -10.74 -3.00 -21.86
N MET A 37 -9.63 -3.63 -22.26
CA MET A 37 -8.33 -2.98 -22.37
C MET A 37 -8.25 -2.14 -23.65
N PRO A 38 -7.59 -0.97 -23.61
CA PRO A 38 -7.28 -0.23 -24.82
C PRO A 38 -6.52 -1.09 -25.83
N TYR A 39 -6.84 -0.95 -27.10
CA TYR A 39 -6.23 -1.75 -28.16
C TYR A 39 -5.69 -0.91 -29.31
N LEU A 40 -4.64 -1.44 -29.91
CA LEU A 40 -3.90 -0.83 -31.01
C LEU A 40 -4.66 -0.97 -32.32
N GLN A 41 -4.23 -0.23 -33.35
CA GLN A 41 -4.86 -0.27 -34.67
C GLN A 41 -4.80 -1.65 -35.34
N ASN A 42 -3.89 -2.52 -34.91
CA ASN A 42 -3.80 -3.92 -35.34
C ASN A 42 -4.70 -4.88 -34.53
N GLY A 43 -5.54 -4.37 -33.62
CA GLY A 43 -6.43 -5.15 -32.75
C GLY A 43 -5.76 -5.75 -31.50
N THR A 44 -4.46 -5.52 -31.29
CA THR A 44 -3.77 -6.05 -30.12
C THR A 44 -4.07 -5.18 -28.89
N PRO A 45 -4.63 -5.74 -27.80
CA PRO A 45 -4.82 -5.01 -26.55
C PRO A 45 -3.51 -4.81 -25.81
N VAL A 46 -3.42 -3.73 -25.05
CA VAL A 46 -2.26 -3.45 -24.20
C VAL A 46 -2.29 -4.30 -22.92
N ASP A 47 -1.12 -4.60 -22.37
CA ASP A 47 -1.00 -5.42 -21.14
C ASP A 47 -1.12 -4.60 -19.86
N MET A 48 -0.57 -3.37 -19.85
CA MET A 48 -0.52 -2.49 -18.69
C MET A 48 -0.75 -1.04 -19.10
N VAL A 49 -1.42 -0.27 -18.24
CA VAL A 49 -1.64 1.17 -18.43
C VAL A 49 -0.97 1.92 -17.28
N PHE A 50 -0.08 2.85 -17.62
CA PHE A 50 0.61 3.70 -16.64
C PHE A 50 0.00 5.11 -16.62
N ASN A 51 -0.08 5.68 -15.43
CA ASN A 51 -0.49 7.08 -15.26
C ASN A 51 0.69 8.02 -15.64
N PRO A 52 0.51 8.94 -16.62
CA PRO A 52 1.58 9.84 -17.06
C PRO A 52 2.01 10.86 -15.99
N LEU A 53 1.17 11.19 -15.00
CA LEU A 53 1.48 12.20 -13.97
C LEU A 53 2.73 11.88 -13.14
N GLY A 54 3.11 10.60 -13.09
CA GLY A 54 4.27 10.14 -12.33
C GLY A 54 5.62 10.40 -12.99
N VAL A 55 5.66 10.86 -14.25
CA VAL A 55 6.91 11.08 -15.00
C VAL A 55 7.45 12.52 -14.85
N PRO A 56 6.66 13.59 -15.07
CA PRO A 56 7.17 14.96 -14.98
C PRO A 56 7.70 15.30 -13.58
N SER A 57 6.98 14.87 -12.54
CA SER A 57 7.34 15.12 -11.14
C SER A 57 8.61 14.40 -10.68
N ARG A 58 8.98 13.28 -11.32
CA ARG A 58 10.12 12.44 -10.95
C ARG A 58 11.31 12.57 -11.88
N MET A 59 11.14 13.25 -13.01
CA MET A 59 12.16 13.46 -14.05
C MET A 59 12.79 12.16 -14.58
N ASN A 60 12.05 11.05 -14.58
CA ASN A 60 12.53 9.76 -15.07
C ASN A 60 12.14 9.53 -16.54
N VAL A 61 12.61 10.42 -17.41
CA VAL A 61 12.31 10.43 -18.86
C VAL A 61 12.81 9.18 -19.58
N GLY A 62 13.87 8.54 -19.07
CA GLY A 62 14.44 7.31 -19.64
C GLY A 62 13.42 6.18 -19.85
N GLN A 63 12.37 6.11 -19.03
CA GLN A 63 11.32 5.09 -19.19
C GLN A 63 10.51 5.28 -20.49
N ILE A 64 10.38 6.52 -20.96
CA ILE A 64 9.69 6.86 -22.21
C ILE A 64 10.52 6.33 -23.38
N PHE A 65 11.82 6.60 -23.38
CA PHE A 65 12.74 6.11 -24.40
C PHE A 65 12.83 4.58 -24.41
N GLU A 66 12.90 3.95 -23.23
CA GLU A 66 12.84 2.49 -23.10
C GLU A 66 11.57 1.92 -23.74
N CYS A 67 10.42 2.50 -23.40
CA CYS A 67 9.11 2.08 -23.91
C CYS A 67 9.07 2.12 -25.45
N SER A 68 9.43 3.28 -26.03
CA SER A 68 9.42 3.51 -27.48
C SER A 68 10.43 2.63 -28.22
N LEU A 69 11.67 2.52 -27.73
CA LEU A 69 12.68 1.67 -28.35
C LEU A 69 12.31 0.19 -28.27
N GLY A 70 11.69 -0.23 -27.16
CA GLY A 70 11.18 -1.58 -26.99
C GLY A 70 10.08 -1.93 -28.02
N LEU A 71 9.25 -0.95 -28.40
CA LEU A 71 8.27 -1.14 -29.48
C LEU A 71 8.96 -1.37 -30.82
N ALA A 72 9.91 -0.50 -31.18
CA ALA A 72 10.66 -0.62 -32.42
C ALA A 72 11.41 -1.97 -32.51
N GLY A 73 12.05 -2.38 -31.41
CA GLY A 73 12.77 -3.64 -31.32
C GLY A 73 11.88 -4.87 -31.49
N ASP A 74 10.66 -4.86 -30.95
CA ASP A 74 9.73 -5.97 -31.14
C ASP A 74 9.24 -6.11 -32.58
N LEU A 75 9.03 -4.98 -33.25
CA LEU A 75 8.58 -4.92 -34.64
C LEU A 75 9.70 -5.32 -35.61
N LEU A 76 10.91 -4.83 -35.37
CA LEU A 76 12.12 -5.14 -36.17
C LEU A 76 12.79 -6.47 -35.78
N LYS A 77 12.32 -7.12 -34.70
CA LYS A 77 12.94 -8.32 -34.10
C LYS A 77 14.41 -8.11 -33.74
N ARG A 78 14.73 -6.94 -33.19
CA ARG A 78 16.06 -6.53 -32.74
C ARG A 78 16.11 -6.40 -31.21
N HIS A 79 17.28 -6.66 -30.66
CA HIS A 79 17.59 -6.38 -29.25
C HIS A 79 18.63 -5.26 -29.18
N TYR A 80 18.36 -4.25 -28.37
CA TYR A 80 19.27 -3.12 -28.20
C TYR A 80 20.03 -3.22 -26.88
N ARG A 81 21.32 -2.91 -26.95
CA ARG A 81 22.18 -2.71 -25.78
C ARG A 81 22.68 -1.27 -25.80
N ILE A 82 22.11 -0.43 -24.93
CA ILE A 82 22.49 0.97 -24.81
C ILE A 82 23.52 1.11 -23.69
N THR A 83 24.63 1.78 -23.99
CA THR A 83 25.62 2.16 -22.98
C THR A 83 25.11 3.33 -22.15
N PRO A 84 25.31 3.33 -20.83
CA PRO A 84 25.00 4.51 -20.01
C PRO A 84 25.72 5.76 -20.51
N PHE A 85 25.10 6.93 -20.37
CA PHE A 85 25.66 8.25 -20.71
C PHE A 85 26.02 8.41 -22.20
N ASP A 86 25.11 8.00 -23.08
CA ASP A 86 25.20 8.17 -24.54
C ASP A 86 25.29 9.64 -24.97
N GLU A 87 24.66 10.55 -24.24
CA GLU A 87 24.70 12.00 -24.49
C GLU A 87 26.11 12.61 -24.42
N ARG A 88 27.11 11.89 -23.89
CA ARG A 88 28.51 12.32 -23.91
C ARG A 88 29.04 12.45 -25.35
N TYR A 89 28.54 11.63 -26.27
CA TYR A 89 29.03 11.57 -27.64
C TYR A 89 28.22 12.46 -28.59
N GLU A 90 26.92 12.59 -28.35
CA GLU A 90 26.03 13.38 -29.21
C GLU A 90 24.86 13.96 -28.41
N GLN A 91 24.53 15.22 -28.68
CA GLN A 91 23.35 15.85 -28.08
C GLN A 91 22.06 15.19 -28.57
N GLU A 92 21.15 14.89 -27.62
CA GLU A 92 19.89 14.16 -27.84
C GLU A 92 20.07 12.78 -28.51
N ALA A 93 21.21 12.10 -28.28
CA ALA A 93 21.53 10.79 -28.85
C ALA A 93 20.38 9.77 -28.69
N SER A 94 19.86 9.61 -27.47
CA SER A 94 18.74 8.72 -27.16
C SER A 94 17.50 9.01 -28.02
N ARG A 95 17.14 10.29 -28.20
CA ARG A 95 15.97 10.68 -28.96
C ARG A 95 16.15 10.39 -30.45
N LYS A 96 17.32 10.72 -31.00
CA LYS A 96 17.68 10.45 -32.41
C LYS A 96 17.59 8.97 -32.71
N LEU A 97 18.22 8.14 -31.87
CA LEU A 97 18.20 6.68 -31.98
C LEU A 97 16.77 6.13 -31.94
N VAL A 98 15.98 6.54 -30.95
CA VAL A 98 14.60 6.03 -30.77
C VAL A 98 13.74 6.41 -31.97
N PHE A 99 13.83 7.64 -32.45
CA PHE A 99 13.00 8.10 -33.57
C PHE A 99 13.44 7.51 -34.91
N SER A 100 14.73 7.31 -35.14
CA SER A 100 15.22 6.65 -36.35
C SER A 100 14.75 5.20 -36.42
N GLU A 101 14.82 4.47 -35.31
CA GLU A 101 14.37 3.06 -35.24
C GLU A 101 12.86 2.94 -35.37
N LEU A 102 12.07 3.85 -34.76
CA LEU A 102 10.62 3.88 -34.95
C LEU A 102 10.24 4.18 -36.40
N TYR A 103 10.96 5.09 -37.05
CA TYR A 103 10.74 5.40 -38.45
C TYR A 103 11.11 4.23 -39.37
N GLU A 104 12.23 3.54 -39.10
CA GLU A 104 12.60 2.31 -39.81
C GLU A 104 11.55 1.22 -39.60
N ALA A 105 11.05 1.05 -38.38
CA ALA A 105 9.98 0.10 -38.05
C ALA A 105 8.68 0.41 -38.81
N SER A 106 8.30 1.69 -38.91
CA SER A 106 7.12 2.11 -39.70
C SER A 106 7.26 1.79 -41.19
N LYS A 107 8.48 1.91 -41.75
CA LYS A 107 8.75 1.55 -43.16
C LYS A 107 8.76 0.05 -43.42
N GLN A 108 9.41 -0.73 -42.54
CA GLN A 108 9.61 -2.16 -42.77
C GLN A 108 8.38 -2.99 -42.39
N THR A 109 7.56 -2.51 -41.47
CA THR A 109 6.36 -3.23 -41.04
C THR A 109 5.10 -2.72 -41.73
N LYS A 110 4.07 -3.56 -41.80
CA LYS A 110 2.74 -3.21 -42.30
C LYS A 110 1.97 -2.25 -41.36
N ASN A 111 2.63 -1.66 -40.38
CA ASN A 111 2.04 -0.85 -39.32
C ASN A 111 2.55 0.61 -39.43
N PRO A 112 1.98 1.43 -40.32
CA PRO A 112 2.44 2.81 -40.51
C PRO A 112 2.22 3.67 -39.26
N TRP A 113 1.24 3.31 -38.42
CA TRP A 113 0.86 4.00 -37.19
C TRP A 113 1.90 4.01 -36.08
N VAL A 114 2.97 3.23 -36.22
CA VAL A 114 4.07 3.16 -35.24
C VAL A 114 4.84 4.48 -35.17
N PHE A 115 4.85 5.26 -36.26
CA PHE A 115 5.50 6.55 -36.31
C PHE A 115 4.61 7.57 -37.03
N GLU A 116 4.01 8.48 -36.26
CA GLU A 116 3.28 9.63 -36.77
C GLU A 116 4.20 10.86 -36.75
N PRO A 117 4.45 11.54 -37.89
CA PRO A 117 5.36 12.69 -37.95
C PRO A 117 4.98 13.85 -37.03
N GLU A 118 3.68 14.07 -36.82
CA GLU A 118 3.16 15.10 -35.93
C GLU A 118 3.41 14.78 -34.45
N TYR A 119 3.44 13.49 -34.10
CA TYR A 119 3.56 13.00 -32.73
C TYR A 119 4.52 11.80 -32.64
N PRO A 120 5.84 12.03 -32.76
CA PRO A 120 6.81 10.94 -32.82
C PRO A 120 6.79 10.09 -31.54
N GLY A 121 6.59 8.78 -31.71
CA GLY A 121 6.49 7.80 -30.62
C GLY A 121 5.11 7.70 -29.97
N LYS A 122 4.11 8.45 -30.43
CA LYS A 122 2.72 8.27 -30.01
C LYS A 122 1.90 7.71 -31.17
N SER A 123 0.83 7.00 -30.83
CA SER A 123 -0.08 6.41 -31.79
C SER A 123 -1.51 6.57 -31.33
N ARG A 124 -2.45 6.60 -32.28
CA ARG A 124 -3.88 6.49 -31.95
C ARG A 124 -4.22 5.09 -31.43
N ILE A 125 -4.94 5.05 -30.30
CA ILE A 125 -5.44 3.85 -29.62
C ILE A 125 -6.97 3.95 -29.55
N PHE A 126 -7.64 2.81 -29.48
CA PHE A 126 -9.09 2.70 -29.29
C PHE A 126 -9.43 2.19 -27.89
N ASP A 127 -10.53 2.70 -27.32
CA ASP A 127 -11.08 2.19 -26.06
C ASP A 127 -11.76 0.84 -26.30
N GLY A 128 -11.38 -0.19 -25.54
CA GLY A 128 -11.95 -1.54 -25.65
C GLY A 128 -13.44 -1.61 -25.32
N ARG A 129 -13.96 -0.68 -24.52
CA ARG A 129 -15.35 -0.70 -24.05
C ARG A 129 -16.31 -0.04 -25.04
N THR A 130 -15.87 1.05 -25.66
CA THR A 130 -16.71 1.85 -26.57
C THR A 130 -16.36 1.65 -28.03
N GLY A 131 -15.13 1.23 -28.34
CA GLY A 131 -14.58 1.16 -29.70
C GLY A 131 -14.14 2.53 -30.26
N ASN A 132 -14.37 3.62 -29.52
CA ASN A 132 -14.02 4.96 -29.98
C ASN A 132 -12.52 5.23 -29.83
N PRO A 133 -11.90 6.00 -30.74
CA PRO A 133 -10.52 6.45 -30.58
C PRO A 133 -10.41 7.44 -29.42
N PHE A 134 -9.27 7.40 -28.71
CA PHE A 134 -8.95 8.47 -27.75
C PHE A 134 -8.71 9.80 -28.46
N GLU A 135 -9.06 10.90 -27.80
CA GLU A 135 -8.94 12.27 -28.36
C GLU A 135 -7.49 12.67 -28.66
N GLN A 136 -6.54 12.25 -27.81
CA GLN A 136 -5.12 12.53 -27.98
C GLN A 136 -4.34 11.24 -28.29
N PRO A 137 -3.28 11.31 -29.12
CA PRO A 137 -2.41 10.17 -29.36
C PRO A 137 -1.62 9.83 -28.10
N ILE A 138 -1.44 8.53 -27.86
CA ILE A 138 -0.90 8.00 -26.60
C ILE A 138 0.44 7.30 -26.89
N LEU A 139 1.39 7.41 -25.96
CA LEU A 139 2.64 6.66 -26.00
C LEU A 139 2.35 5.18 -25.76
N VAL A 140 2.72 4.34 -26.72
CA VAL A 140 2.67 2.88 -26.59
C VAL A 140 4.06 2.33 -26.79
N GLY A 141 4.40 1.31 -26.04
CA GLY A 141 5.55 0.49 -26.37
C GLY A 141 5.77 -0.65 -25.42
N LYS A 142 7.00 -1.16 -25.40
CA LYS A 142 7.38 -2.29 -24.55
C LYS A 142 8.38 -1.84 -23.49
N SER A 143 7.93 -1.84 -22.24
CA SER A 143 8.78 -1.54 -21.09
C SER A 143 9.10 -2.82 -20.30
N TYR A 144 10.26 -2.84 -19.66
CA TYR A 144 10.63 -3.94 -18.77
C TYR A 144 10.12 -3.70 -17.34
N ILE A 145 9.14 -4.50 -16.91
CA ILE A 145 8.50 -4.38 -15.60
C ILE A 145 8.78 -5.62 -14.74
N LEU A 146 9.17 -5.38 -13.50
CA LEU A 146 9.49 -6.39 -12.50
C LEU A 146 8.37 -6.52 -11.47
N LYS A 147 8.06 -7.76 -11.06
CA LYS A 147 7.26 -8.03 -9.86
C LYS A 147 8.15 -7.95 -8.63
N LEU A 148 7.77 -7.15 -7.64
CA LEU A 148 8.52 -7.04 -6.38
C LEU A 148 8.07 -8.09 -5.37
N ILE A 149 8.94 -8.41 -4.41
CA ILE A 149 8.66 -9.30 -3.27
C ILE A 149 7.55 -8.77 -2.34
N HIS A 150 7.17 -7.50 -2.48
CA HIS A 150 6.15 -6.86 -1.67
C HIS A 150 4.75 -7.26 -2.15
N GLN A 151 4.33 -8.46 -1.79
CA GLN A 151 3.04 -9.04 -2.17
C GLN A 151 1.96 -8.68 -1.15
N VAL A 152 0.71 -8.62 -1.60
CA VAL A 152 -0.42 -8.26 -0.74
C VAL A 152 -0.74 -9.34 0.30
N ASP A 153 -0.60 -10.61 -0.11
CA ASP A 153 -0.91 -11.77 0.73
C ASP A 153 -0.06 -11.80 2.01
N ASP A 154 1.17 -11.28 1.96
CA ASP A 154 2.06 -11.19 3.13
C ASP A 154 1.80 -9.94 4.00
N LYS A 155 0.95 -9.02 3.51
CA LYS A 155 0.69 -7.71 4.13
C LYS A 155 -0.63 -7.60 4.86
N ILE A 156 -1.65 -8.29 4.40
CA ILE A 156 -2.97 -8.28 5.04
C ILE A 156 -2.84 -9.00 6.39
N HIS A 157 -3.28 -8.32 7.44
CA HIS A 157 -3.33 -8.88 8.79
C HIS A 157 -4.59 -8.34 9.48
N GLY A 158 -5.36 -9.24 10.06
CA GLY A 158 -6.54 -8.91 10.85
C GLY A 158 -6.46 -9.64 12.19
N ARG A 159 -6.87 -8.95 13.25
CA ARG A 159 -6.94 -9.51 14.60
C ARG A 159 -8.30 -9.18 15.18
N SER A 160 -8.97 -10.20 15.73
CA SER A 160 -10.11 -10.03 16.63
C SER A 160 -9.60 -10.13 18.08
N THR A 161 -9.42 -11.34 18.59
CA THR A 161 -8.73 -11.64 19.85
C THR A 161 -7.38 -12.29 19.58
N GLY A 162 -6.47 -12.30 20.56
CA GLY A 162 -5.15 -12.91 20.39
C GLY A 162 -4.34 -12.89 21.68
N PRO A 163 -3.06 -13.25 21.63
CA PRO A 163 -2.19 -13.24 22.80
C PRO A 163 -1.89 -11.81 23.30
N TYR A 164 -1.54 -11.74 24.58
CA TYR A 164 -1.23 -10.52 25.34
C TYR A 164 0.14 -10.63 26.01
N THR A 165 0.76 -9.48 26.30
CA THR A 165 2.00 -9.41 27.07
C THR A 165 1.74 -9.81 28.52
N LEU A 166 2.73 -10.44 29.17
CA LEU A 166 2.61 -10.87 30.57
C LEU A 166 2.51 -9.69 31.54
N VAL A 167 3.32 -8.65 31.32
CA VAL A 167 3.44 -7.51 32.23
C VAL A 167 2.32 -6.49 32.01
N THR A 168 2.25 -5.90 30.81
CA THR A 168 1.31 -4.80 30.52
C THR A 168 -0.08 -5.26 30.11
N GLN A 169 -0.29 -6.55 29.87
CA GLN A 169 -1.58 -7.13 29.42
C GLN A 169 -2.13 -6.53 28.12
N GLN A 170 -1.26 -5.86 27.35
CA GLN A 170 -1.55 -5.29 26.04
C GLN A 170 -1.42 -6.34 24.94
N PRO A 171 -2.14 -6.21 23.82
CA PRO A 171 -1.96 -7.04 22.63
C PRO A 171 -0.48 -7.19 22.23
N LEU A 172 -0.02 -8.41 21.94
CA LEU A 172 1.33 -8.62 21.39
C LEU A 172 1.53 -7.83 20.09
N ARG A 173 2.80 -7.56 19.75
CA ARG A 173 3.18 -6.92 18.47
C ARG A 173 3.54 -7.96 17.42
N GLY A 174 3.32 -7.60 16.16
CA GLY A 174 3.79 -8.35 14.99
C GLY A 174 2.78 -9.38 14.47
N ARG A 175 2.77 -9.56 13.14
CA ARG A 175 1.82 -10.44 12.43
C ARG A 175 1.98 -11.91 12.80
N ALA A 176 3.22 -12.38 12.94
CA ALA A 176 3.54 -13.76 13.30
C ALA A 176 2.91 -14.18 14.64
N ASN A 177 2.74 -13.24 15.56
CA ASN A 177 2.16 -13.47 16.88
C ASN A 177 0.67 -13.12 16.95
N GLN A 178 0.01 -12.95 15.79
CA GLN A 178 -1.37 -12.44 15.70
C GLN A 178 -1.54 -11.13 16.51
N GLY A 179 -0.55 -10.25 16.38
CA GLY A 179 -0.42 -9.03 17.16
C GLY A 179 -1.49 -7.97 16.83
N GLY A 180 -1.72 -7.07 17.77
CA GLY A 180 -2.59 -5.91 17.58
C GLY A 180 -1.90 -4.80 16.78
N GLN A 181 -2.70 -3.89 16.23
CA GLN A 181 -2.19 -2.66 15.63
C GLN A 181 -1.85 -1.66 16.73
N ARG A 182 -0.72 -0.97 16.61
CA ARG A 182 -0.37 0.10 17.54
C ARG A 182 -1.22 1.34 17.24
N VAL A 183 -1.89 1.83 18.27
CA VAL A 183 -2.42 3.20 18.33
C VAL A 183 -1.45 4.00 19.19
N GLY A 184 -0.76 4.96 18.59
CA GLY A 184 0.21 5.82 19.26
C GLY A 184 -0.38 7.17 19.65
N GLU A 185 0.47 8.04 20.19
CA GLU A 185 0.08 9.37 20.67
C GLU A 185 -0.54 10.22 19.56
N MET A 186 0.00 10.17 18.34
CA MET A 186 -0.54 10.92 17.20
C MET A 186 -1.96 10.49 16.85
N GLU A 187 -2.27 9.19 16.93
CA GLU A 187 -3.63 8.69 16.71
C GLU A 187 -4.57 9.04 17.86
N VAL A 188 -4.08 9.05 19.11
CA VAL A 188 -4.85 9.53 20.28
C VAL A 188 -5.23 11.00 20.10
N TRP A 189 -4.26 11.87 19.77
CA TRP A 189 -4.54 13.29 19.51
C TRP A 189 -5.52 13.51 18.37
N ALA A 190 -5.47 12.67 17.34
CA ALA A 190 -6.46 12.72 16.27
C ALA A 190 -7.88 12.46 16.81
N LEU A 191 -8.06 11.42 17.64
CA LEU A 191 -9.37 11.10 18.24
C LEU A 191 -9.86 12.17 19.21
N GLU A 192 -8.95 12.76 19.99
CA GLU A 192 -9.24 13.88 20.88
C GLU A 192 -9.68 15.12 20.09
N GLY A 193 -8.98 15.44 18.99
CA GLY A 193 -9.31 16.56 18.10
C GLY A 193 -10.68 16.41 17.43
N PHE A 194 -11.12 15.18 17.16
CA PHE A 194 -12.49 14.90 16.70
C PHE A 194 -13.53 14.90 17.83
N GLY A 195 -13.13 14.98 19.10
CA GLY A 195 -14.03 14.97 20.26
C GLY A 195 -14.65 13.59 20.54
N VAL A 196 -14.02 12.50 20.10
CA VAL A 196 -14.63 11.15 20.19
C VAL A 196 -14.20 10.42 21.45
N ALA A 197 -14.69 10.90 22.60
CA ALA A 197 -14.30 10.41 23.93
C ALA A 197 -14.53 8.90 24.12
N HIS A 198 -15.70 8.38 23.71
CA HIS A 198 -16.02 6.96 23.91
C HIS A 198 -15.20 6.01 23.02
N ILE A 199 -14.85 6.40 21.79
CA ILE A 199 -13.98 5.58 20.93
C ILE A 199 -12.56 5.57 21.47
N LEU A 200 -12.08 6.72 21.96
CA LEU A 200 -10.79 6.79 22.61
C LEU A 200 -10.74 5.92 23.86
N GLN A 201 -11.75 6.03 24.73
CA GLN A 201 -11.91 5.17 25.90
C GLN A 201 -11.93 3.69 25.49
N GLU A 202 -12.62 3.34 24.40
CA GLU A 202 -12.71 1.96 23.93
C GLU A 202 -11.37 1.39 23.50
N ILE A 203 -10.58 2.19 22.78
CA ILE A 203 -9.24 1.81 22.32
C ILE A 203 -8.28 1.65 23.51
N LEU A 204 -8.35 2.55 24.50
CA LEU A 204 -7.47 2.52 25.66
C LEU A 204 -7.84 1.43 26.67
N THR A 205 -9.12 1.00 26.74
CA THR A 205 -9.60 0.04 27.74
C THR A 205 -9.96 -1.32 27.14
N TYR A 206 -11.16 -1.49 26.60
CA TYR A 206 -11.69 -2.79 26.15
C TYR A 206 -10.81 -3.48 25.10
N LYS A 207 -10.23 -2.69 24.18
CA LYS A 207 -9.40 -3.22 23.09
C LYS A 207 -7.93 -3.42 23.46
N SER A 208 -7.51 -2.99 24.65
CA SER A 208 -6.12 -3.01 25.10
C SER A 208 -5.95 -3.91 26.33
N ASP A 209 -5.77 -3.33 27.51
CA ASP A 209 -5.20 -3.94 28.71
C ASP A 209 -6.18 -4.10 29.87
N HIS A 210 -7.43 -3.64 29.73
CA HIS A 210 -8.45 -3.83 30.76
C HIS A 210 -8.98 -5.28 30.74
N ILE A 211 -8.45 -6.12 31.64
CA ILE A 211 -8.71 -7.57 31.63
C ILE A 211 -10.20 -7.88 31.83
N ARG A 212 -10.85 -7.23 32.80
CA ARG A 212 -12.26 -7.53 33.14
C ARG A 212 -13.20 -7.04 32.05
N ALA A 213 -13.08 -5.77 31.68
CA ALA A 213 -13.91 -5.14 30.66
C ALA A 213 -13.81 -5.87 29.31
N ARG A 214 -12.61 -6.33 28.94
CA ARG A 214 -12.38 -7.14 27.73
C ARG A 214 -13.06 -8.50 27.74
N LYS A 215 -13.16 -9.16 28.90
CA LYS A 215 -13.87 -10.45 29.01
C LYS A 215 -15.38 -10.24 28.96
N GLU A 216 -15.87 -9.23 29.66
CA GLU A 216 -17.28 -8.89 29.69
C GLU A 216 -17.78 -8.45 28.32
N ILE A 217 -17.02 -7.59 27.62
CA ILE A 217 -17.43 -7.11 26.30
C ILE A 217 -17.59 -8.27 25.31
N LEU A 218 -16.70 -9.26 25.35
CA LEU A 218 -16.80 -10.46 24.51
C LEU A 218 -18.10 -11.24 24.80
N ASN A 219 -18.42 -11.45 26.08
CA ASN A 219 -19.66 -12.12 26.48
C ASN A 219 -20.90 -11.31 26.06
N THR A 220 -20.88 -9.99 26.24
CA THR A 220 -21.99 -9.12 25.82
C THR A 220 -22.18 -9.08 24.30
N MET A 221 -21.09 -9.16 23.52
CA MET A 221 -21.16 -9.24 22.06
C MET A 221 -21.81 -10.56 21.60
N LEU A 222 -21.58 -11.66 22.31
CA LEU A 222 -22.18 -12.96 21.99
C LEU A 222 -23.66 -13.03 22.38
N ILE A 223 -24.02 -12.53 23.56
CA ILE A 223 -25.40 -12.59 24.08
C ILE A 223 -26.28 -11.53 23.41
N GLY A 224 -25.69 -10.44 22.92
CA GLY A 224 -26.42 -9.27 22.46
C GLY A 224 -26.85 -8.41 23.65
N GLY A 225 -26.21 -7.26 23.82
CA GLY A 225 -26.47 -6.35 24.92
C GLY A 225 -25.65 -5.08 24.83
N ARG A 226 -25.86 -4.16 25.77
CA ARG A 226 -25.06 -2.93 25.86
C ARG A 226 -23.71 -3.25 26.47
N ALA A 227 -22.64 -2.68 25.91
CA ALA A 227 -21.30 -2.79 26.47
C ALA A 227 -21.27 -2.19 27.89
N PRO A 228 -20.66 -2.88 28.86
CA PRO A 228 -20.61 -2.41 30.24
C PRO A 228 -19.63 -1.24 30.34
N ASN A 229 -19.97 -0.14 31.03
CA ASN A 229 -19.03 0.95 31.25
C ASN A 229 -17.89 0.48 32.16
N PRO A 230 -16.62 0.87 31.92
CA PRO A 230 -15.47 0.37 32.68
C PRO A 230 -15.24 1.20 33.96
N GLU A 231 -16.28 1.85 34.49
CA GLU A 231 -16.19 2.92 35.51
C GLU A 231 -15.59 2.47 36.85
N ASP A 232 -15.56 1.16 37.13
CA ASP A 232 -15.16 0.64 38.44
C ASP A 232 -13.71 0.14 38.54
N ASP A 233 -12.98 -0.01 37.42
CA ASP A 233 -11.68 -0.68 37.42
C ASP A 233 -10.66 -0.07 36.47
N PHE A 234 -9.39 -0.06 36.87
CA PHE A 234 -8.32 0.63 36.15
C PHE A 234 -7.66 -0.25 35.09
N PRO A 235 -7.14 0.34 34.00
CA PRO A 235 -6.27 -0.36 33.07
C PRO A 235 -5.03 -0.94 33.76
N GLU A 236 -4.60 -2.14 33.34
CA GLU A 236 -3.44 -2.80 33.95
C GLU A 236 -2.15 -2.00 33.77
N THR A 237 -2.00 -1.24 32.68
CA THR A 237 -0.84 -0.35 32.49
C THR A 237 -0.74 0.71 33.59
N PHE A 238 -1.88 1.25 34.05
CA PHE A 238 -1.89 2.20 35.17
C PHE A 238 -1.49 1.52 36.49
N ARG A 239 -1.95 0.29 36.72
CA ARG A 239 -1.57 -0.50 37.90
C ARG A 239 -0.08 -0.84 37.90
N VAL A 240 0.49 -1.17 36.73
CA VAL A 240 1.93 -1.38 36.57
C VAL A 240 2.70 -0.11 36.88
N LEU A 241 2.26 1.05 36.36
CA LEU A 241 2.88 2.35 36.66
C LEU A 241 2.90 2.65 38.17
N VAL A 242 1.78 2.46 38.86
CA VAL A 242 1.71 2.67 40.31
C VAL A 242 2.68 1.77 41.07
N ARG A 243 2.81 0.50 40.66
CA ARG A 243 3.77 -0.45 41.26
C ARG A 243 5.22 -0.08 40.98
N GLU A 244 5.52 0.38 39.76
CA GLU A 244 6.86 0.86 39.40
C GLU A 244 7.25 2.10 40.22
N LEU A 245 6.33 3.06 40.41
CA LEU A 245 6.57 4.22 41.28
C LEU A 245 6.77 3.81 42.74
N ARG A 246 5.94 2.90 43.27
CA ARG A 246 6.10 2.37 44.64
C ARG A 246 7.46 1.70 44.83
N SER A 247 8.00 1.03 43.80
CA SER A 247 9.34 0.42 43.84
C SER A 247 10.47 1.45 44.01
N LEU A 248 10.25 2.69 43.60
CA LEU A 248 11.15 3.83 43.77
C LEU A 248 10.87 4.60 45.07
N ALA A 249 10.11 4.02 46.00
CA ALA A 249 9.63 4.66 47.22
C ALA A 249 8.76 5.92 46.99
N LEU A 250 8.10 6.00 45.82
CA LEU A 250 7.12 7.04 45.51
C LEU A 250 5.71 6.45 45.65
N GLU A 251 4.94 6.97 46.60
CA GLU A 251 3.55 6.56 46.79
C GLU A 251 2.60 7.47 45.99
N LEU A 252 1.95 6.90 44.98
CA LEU A 252 0.90 7.58 44.23
C LEU A 252 -0.47 7.25 44.85
N ASN A 253 -1.08 8.24 45.48
CA ASN A 253 -2.41 8.15 46.07
C ASN A 253 -3.42 8.87 45.16
N TYR A 254 -4.55 8.23 44.89
CA TYR A 254 -5.68 8.84 44.17
C TYR A 254 -6.90 8.88 45.09
N PHE A 255 -7.74 9.89 44.88
CA PHE A 255 -8.91 10.15 45.71
C PHE A 255 -10.11 10.29 44.79
N LEU A 256 -11.13 9.46 44.99
CA LEU A 256 -12.41 9.65 44.32
C LEU A 256 -13.18 10.72 45.12
N VAL A 257 -13.39 11.88 44.50
CA VAL A 257 -14.20 12.96 45.07
C VAL A 257 -15.62 12.81 44.53
N SER A 258 -16.57 12.53 45.42
CA SER A 258 -17.99 12.49 45.04
C SER A 258 -18.50 13.90 44.75
N GLU A 259 -19.00 14.15 43.53
CA GLU A 259 -19.60 15.46 43.16
C GLU A 259 -20.78 15.86 44.06
N LYS A 260 -21.48 14.88 44.65
CA LYS A 260 -22.67 15.13 45.48
C LYS A 260 -22.34 15.58 46.91
N ASN A 261 -21.25 15.04 47.48
CA ASN A 261 -20.94 15.23 48.91
C ASN A 261 -19.56 15.86 49.16
N PHE A 262 -18.73 16.05 48.11
CA PHE A 262 -17.32 16.47 48.20
C PHE A 262 -16.46 15.67 49.20
N GLN A 263 -16.93 14.49 49.62
CA GLN A 263 -16.19 13.61 50.51
C GLN A 263 -15.13 12.84 49.72
N ILE A 264 -13.92 12.83 50.28
CA ILE A 264 -12.77 12.10 49.74
C ILE A 264 -12.86 10.65 50.20
N HIS A 265 -13.13 9.73 49.27
CA HIS A 265 -13.00 8.30 49.54
C HIS A 265 -11.63 7.81 49.08
N ARG A 266 -10.85 7.28 50.03
CA ARG A 266 -9.59 6.58 49.75
C ARG A 266 -9.92 5.17 49.26
N LYS A 267 -9.55 4.84 48.03
CA LYS A 267 -9.50 3.45 47.55
C LYS A 267 -8.03 3.11 47.29
N GLU A 268 -7.57 1.96 47.77
CA GLU A 268 -6.22 1.47 47.47
C GLU A 268 -6.22 0.80 46.08
N VAL A 269 -5.21 1.10 45.22
CA VAL A 269 -4.90 0.37 43.96
C VAL A 269 -3.88 -0.74 44.23
#